data_AF-A0AAW0IT25-F1
#
_entry.id   AF-A0AAW0IT25-F1
#
_cell.length_a   1.000
_cell.length_b   1.000
_cell.length_c   1.000
_cell.angle_alpha   90.00
_cell.angle_beta   90.00
_cell.angle_gamma   90.00
#
_symmetry.space_group_name_H-M   'P 1'
#
loop_
_entity.id
_entity.type
_entity.pdbx_description
1 polymer ?
#
loop_
_entity_poly.entity_id
_entity_poly.type
_entity_poly.pdbx_seq_one_letter_code
_entity_poly.pdbx_strand_id
1 'polypeptide(L)' 'MIKKKLAKKVRQNRPIPHWIRMRTDNTIRYNAKRRHWRRTKLGF' A
#
# COMPACT_ATOMS: atom_id res chain seq x y z
N MET A 1 -11.80 -11.50 14.03
CA MET A 1 -11.94 -10.31 13.14
C MET A 1 -10.63 -9.54 12.92
N ILE A 2 -9.86 -9.22 13.97
CA ILE A 2 -8.60 -8.46 13.89
C ILE A 2 -7.57 -9.12 12.95
N LYS A 3 -7.39 -10.45 13.02
CA LYS A 3 -6.50 -11.20 12.13
C LYS A 3 -6.76 -10.94 10.63
N LYS A 4 -8.04 -10.88 10.22
CA LYS A 4 -8.42 -10.57 8.84
C LYS A 4 -8.04 -9.12 8.46
N LYS A 5 -8.25 -8.16 9.37
CA LYS A 5 -7.85 -6.74 9.18
C LYS A 5 -6.34 -6.60 9.04
N LEU A 6 -5.56 -7.24 9.93
CA LEU A 6 -4.09 -7.26 9.88
C LEU A 6 -3.58 -7.88 8.58
N ALA A 7 -4.10 -9.04 8.18
CA ALA A 7 -3.72 -9.71 6.94
C ALA A 7 -4.02 -8.85 5.69
N LYS A 8 -5.10 -8.07 5.68
CA LYS A 8 -5.38 -7.10 4.61
C LYS A 8 -4.34 -5.97 4.59
N LYS A 9 -3.98 -5.41 5.74
CA LYS A 9 -2.99 -4.33 5.83
C LYS A 9 -1.58 -4.76 5.44
N VAL A 10 -1.22 -6.03 5.68
CA VAL A 10 0.03 -6.62 5.17
C VAL A 10 0.01 -6.68 3.65
N ARG A 11 -1.05 -7.24 3.04
CA ARG A 11 -1.17 -7.37 1.58
C ARG A 11 -1.20 -6.02 0.83
N GLN A 12 -1.76 -4.97 1.45
CA GLN A 12 -1.80 -3.63 0.87
C GLN A 12 -0.43 -2.92 0.88
N ASN A 13 0.50 -3.32 1.75
CA ASN A 13 1.75 -2.62 1.97
C ASN A 13 2.86 -2.99 0.97
N ARG A 14 2.60 -2.84 -0.32
CA ARG A 14 3.51 -3.19 -1.42
C ARG A 14 3.82 -1.99 -2.33
N PRO A 15 4.99 -1.97 -3.00
CA PRO A 15 5.27 -0.98 -4.05
C PRO A 15 4.33 -1.15 -5.24
N ILE A 16 4.23 -0.10 -6.06
CA ILE A 16 3.46 -0.13 -7.31
C ILE A 16 4.24 -0.94 -8.34
N PRO A 17 3.59 -1.86 -9.08
CA PRO A 17 4.22 -2.56 -10.20
C PRO A 17 4.71 -1.60 -11.30
N HIS A 18 5.85 -1.92 -11.90
CA HIS A 18 6.50 -1.07 -12.91
C HIS A 18 5.61 -0.78 -14.12
N TRP A 19 4.89 -1.79 -14.61
CA TRP A 19 4.04 -1.66 -15.79
C TRP A 19 2.86 -0.69 -15.59
N ILE A 20 2.44 -0.43 -14.35
CA ILE A 20 1.41 0.60 -14.08
C ILE A 20 1.95 1.98 -14.42
N ARG A 21 3.25 2.22 -14.21
CA ARG A 21 3.90 3.50 -14.59
C ARG A 21 3.94 3.70 -16.10
N MET A 22 3.92 2.61 -16.87
CA MET A 22 4.03 2.64 -18.34
C MET A 22 2.69 2.79 -19.05
N ARG A 23 1.57 2.86 -18.32
CA ARG A 23 0.24 3.09 -18.91
C ARG A 23 0.12 4.52 -19.43
N THR A 24 -0.56 4.70 -20.56
CA THR A 24 -0.92 6.02 -21.11
C THR A 24 -1.75 6.82 -20.11
N ASP A 25 -1.53 8.14 -20.05
CA ASP A 25 -2.19 9.09 -19.15
C ASP A 25 -2.12 8.75 -17.66
N ASN A 26 -1.12 7.95 -17.25
CA ASN A 26 -0.94 7.62 -15.86
C ASN A 26 -0.16 8.71 -15.09
N THR A 27 -0.78 9.27 -14.06
CA THR A 27 -0.16 10.25 -13.16
C THR A 27 0.49 9.62 -11.92
N ILE A 28 0.30 8.31 -11.71
CA ILE A 28 0.70 7.62 -10.48
C ILE A 28 2.20 7.26 -10.53
N ARG A 29 2.99 7.83 -9.61
CA ARG A 29 4.45 7.59 -9.49
C ARG A 29 4.83 6.53 -8.43
N TYR A 30 4.21 6.60 -7.25
CA TYR A 30 4.50 5.73 -6.11
C TYR A 30 3.26 5.50 -5.24
N ASN A 31 3.32 4.50 -4.34
CA ASN A 31 2.23 4.20 -3.41
C ASN A 31 2.27 5.16 -2.22
N ALA A 32 1.52 6.26 -2.31
CA ALA A 32 1.42 7.26 -1.23
C ALA A 32 0.84 6.69 0.08
N LYS A 33 0.11 5.58 0.03
CA LYS A 33 -0.53 4.93 1.19
C LYS A 33 0.34 3.82 1.79
N ARG A 34 1.62 3.70 1.39
CA ARG A 34 2.55 2.71 1.96
C ARG A 34 2.82 3.04 3.43
N ARG A 35 2.76 2.03 4.30
CA ARG A 35 2.85 2.20 5.76
C ARG A 35 4.12 1.57 6.31
N HIS A 36 4.78 2.29 7.22
CA HIS A 36 5.83 1.73 8.06
C HIS A 36 5.33 1.57 9.51
N TRP A 37 5.61 0.43 10.15
CA TRP A 37 5.06 0.07 11.45
C TRP A 37 5.58 0.91 12.62
N ARG A 38 6.77 1.52 12.48
CA ARG A 38 7.30 2.47 13.48
C ARG A 38 6.74 3.88 13.33
N ARG A 39 6.41 4.31 12.11
CA ARG A 39 5.97 5.70 11.84
C ARG A 39 4.47 5.91 12.05
N THR A 40 3.64 4.94 11.69
CA THR A 40 2.18 5.08 11.79
C THR A 40 1.55 3.77 12.27
N LYS A 41 0.80 3.86 13.37
CA LYS A 41 0.09 2.75 14.00
C LYS A 41 -1.29 2.55 13.36
N LEU A 42 -1.82 1.34 13.46
CA LEU A 42 -3.02 0.93 12.74
C LEU A 42 -4.34 1.28 13.45
N GLY A 43 -4.28 1.64 14.75
CA GLY A 43 -5.37 2.30 15.47
C GLY A 43 -6.71 1.56 15.43
N PHE A 44 -6.70 0.26 15.72
CA PHE A 44 -7.89 -0.56 15.83
C PHE A 44 -7.71 -1.67 16.85
#